data_AF-A0A7X9GMH1-F1
#
_entry.id   AF-A0A7X9GMH1-F1
#
_cell.length_a   1.000
_cell.length_b   1.000
_cell.length_c   1.000
_cell.angle_alpha   90.00
_cell.angle_beta   90.00
_cell.angle_gamma   90.00
#
_symmetry.space_group_name_H-M   'P 1'
#
loop_
_entity.id
_entity.type
_entity.pdbx_description
1 polymer ?
#
loop_
_entity_poly.entity_id
_entity_poly.type
_entity_poly.pdbx_seq_one_letter_code
_entity_poly.pdbx_strand_id
1 'polypeptide(L)' 'QINDFRTMQFLDWFIQEQGEEEKNADDNIKKYDLFAGDSKGLYLLNNEMKARVYEAPSLVL' A
#
# COMPACT_ATOMS: atom_id res chain seq x y z
N GLN A 1 -8.28 33.17 -13.43
CA GLN A 1 -7.75 31.79 -13.45
C GLN A 1 -8.95 30.85 -13.37
N ILE A 2 -9.05 29.87 -14.27
CA ILE A 2 -10.12 28.87 -14.23
C ILE A 2 -9.62 27.75 -13.31
N ASN A 3 -10.28 27.55 -12.18
CA ASN A 3 -9.95 26.49 -11.23
C ASN A 3 -10.86 25.30 -11.50
N ASP A 4 -10.33 24.23 -12.10
CA ASP A 4 -11.08 23.00 -12.31
C ASP A 4 -11.18 22.20 -11.01
N PHE A 5 -12.19 22.54 -10.22
CA PHE A 5 -12.44 21.91 -8.92
C PHE A 5 -12.82 20.44 -9.04
N ARG A 6 -13.40 20.00 -10.16
CA ARG A 6 -13.78 18.58 -10.34
C ARG A 6 -12.56 17.71 -10.52
N THR A 7 -11.61 18.15 -11.35
CA THR A 7 -10.35 17.44 -11.53
C THR A 7 -9.54 17.42 -10.23
N MET A 8 -9.52 18.51 -9.45
CA MET A 8 -8.84 18.51 -8.14
C MET A 8 -9.45 17.49 -7.17
N GLN A 9 -10.78 17.42 -7.06
CA GLN A 9 -11.45 16.43 -6.20
C GLN A 9 -11.21 14.98 -6.65
N PHE A 10 -11.17 14.74 -7.95
CA PHE A 10 -10.83 13.43 -8.50
C PHE A 10 -9.39 13.02 -8.15
N LEU A 11 -8.44 13.94 -8.31
CA LEU A 11 -7.03 13.68 -8.02
C LEU A 11 -6.74 13.54 -6.53
N ASP A 12 -7.49 14.21 -5.66
CA ASP A 12 -7.37 14.07 -4.20
C ASP A 12 -7.53 12.60 -3.76
N TRP A 13 -8.40 11.83 -4.41
CA TRP A 13 -8.53 10.39 -4.11
C TRP A 13 -7.24 9.64 -4.44
N PHE A 14 -6.62 9.89 -5.60
CA PHE A 14 -5.35 9.22 -5.96
C PHE A 14 -4.23 9.57 -5.00
N ILE A 15 -4.18 10.82 -4.52
CA ILE A 15 -3.17 11.24 -3.54
C ILE A 15 -3.35 10.48 -2.22
N GLN A 16 -4.60 10.33 -1.77
CA GLN A 16 -4.91 9.57 -0.56
C GLN A 16 -4.58 8.09 -0.73
N GLU A 17 -5.00 7.48 -1.84
CA GLU A 17 -4.73 6.07 -2.16
C GLU A 17 -3.22 5.80 -2.22
N GLN A 18 -2.44 6.67 -2.87
CA GLN A 18 -0.98 6.53 -2.89
C GLN A 18 -0.37 6.61 -1.49
N GLY A 19 -0.90 7.44 -0.59
CA GLY A 19 -0.45 7.49 0.80
C GLY A 19 -0.66 6.17 1.56
N GLU A 20 -1.75 5.46 1.28
CA GLU A 20 -2.02 4.15 1.87
C GLU A 20 -1.11 3.06 1.27
N GLU A 21 -0.97 3.05 -0.06
CA GLU A 21 -0.13 2.10 -0.80
C GLU A 21 1.37 2.22 -0.42
N GLU A 22 1.89 3.45 -0.35
CA GLU A 22 3.28 3.70 0.05
C GLU A 22 3.55 3.22 1.48
N LYS A 23 2.61 3.45 2.40
CA LYS A 23 2.72 2.97 3.78
C LYS A 23 2.74 1.44 3.86
N ASN A 24 1.86 0.77 3.11
CA ASN A 24 1.83 -0.70 3.05
C ASN A 24 3.17 -1.25 2.54
N ALA A 25 3.72 -0.64 1.48
CA ALA A 25 5.00 -1.02 0.91
C ALA A 25 6.15 -0.84 1.90
N ASP A 26 6.24 0.32 2.55
CA ASP A 26 7.27 0.63 3.55
C ASP A 26 7.22 -0.33 4.76
N ASP A 27 6.02 -0.63 5.27
CA ASP A 27 5.84 -1.59 6.35
C ASP A 27 6.30 -3.00 5.96
N ASN A 28 6.05 -3.43 4.71
CA ASN A 28 6.51 -4.73 4.21
C ASN A 28 8.04 -4.80 4.07
N ILE A 29 8.67 -3.71 3.59
CA ILE A 29 10.13 -3.61 3.49
C ILE A 29 10.77 -3.70 4.88
N LYS A 30 10.24 -2.97 5.86
CA LYS A 30 10.74 -3.03 7.25
C LYS A 30 10.63 -4.44 7.86
N LYS A 31 9.55 -5.16 7.58
CA LYS A 31 9.41 -6.57 8.00
C LYS A 31 10.46 -7.45 7.33
N TYR A 32 10.71 -7.23 6.03
CA TYR A 32 11.76 -7.96 5.32
C TYR A 32 13.12 -7.69 5.96
N ASP A 33 13.52 -6.43 6.15
CA ASP A 33 14.81 -6.08 6.74
C ASP A 33 15.02 -6.69 8.14
N LEU A 34 13.94 -6.83 8.92
CA LEU A 34 13.99 -7.41 10.27
C LEU A 34 14.07 -8.94 10.26
N PHE A 35 13.33 -9.62 9.39
CA PHE A 35 13.13 -11.07 9.46
C PHE A 35 13.84 -11.87 8.35
N ALA A 36 14.34 -11.21 7.30
CA ALA A 36 14.93 -11.89 6.14
C ALA A 36 16.36 -12.40 6.36
N GLY A 37 16.96 -12.10 7.51
CA GLY A 37 18.35 -12.49 7.83
C GLY A 37 18.57 -13.98 8.05
N ASP A 38 17.51 -14.76 8.32
CA ASP A 38 17.58 -16.22 8.45
C ASP A 38 16.37 -16.94 7.83
N SER A 39 16.55 -18.22 7.50
CA SER A 39 15.55 -19.02 6.78
C SER A 39 14.24 -19.21 7.56
N LYS A 40 14.27 -19.19 8.89
CA LYS A 40 13.07 -19.32 9.72
C LYS A 40 12.28 -18.01 9.71
N GLY A 41 12.95 -16.87 9.82
CA GLY A 41 12.33 -15.55 9.69
C GLY A 41 11.69 -15.35 8.30
N LEU A 42 12.38 -15.74 7.22
CA LEU A 42 11.83 -15.75 5.87
C LEU A 42 10.59 -16.65 5.73
N TYR A 43 10.59 -17.83 6.34
CA TYR A 43 9.44 -18.75 6.31
C TYR A 43 8.22 -18.13 7.02
N LEU A 44 8.43 -17.47 8.16
CA LEU A 44 7.37 -16.78 8.90
C LEU A 44 6.82 -15.59 8.11
N LEU A 45 7.69 -14.75 7.55
CA LEU A 45 7.30 -13.63 6.70
C LEU A 45 6.45 -14.09 5.50
N ASN A 46 6.84 -15.17 4.84
CA ASN A 46 6.07 -15.75 3.75
C ASN A 46 4.67 -16.23 4.20
N ASN A 47 4.56 -16.84 5.38
CA ASN A 47 3.26 -17.25 5.91
C ASN A 47 2.37 -16.07 6.27
N GLU A 48 2.92 -14.96 6.73
CA GLU A 48 2.18 -13.71 6.95
C GLU A 48 1.70 -13.11 5.62
N MET A 49 2.59 -13.02 4.61
CA MET A 49 2.25 -12.44 3.31
C MET A 49 1.20 -13.26 2.54
N LYS A 50 1.06 -14.57 2.81
CA LYS A 50 -0.02 -15.40 2.27
C LYS A 50 -1.42 -14.96 2.70
N ALA A 51 -1.56 -14.21 3.80
CA ALA A 51 -2.85 -13.71 4.27
C ALA A 51 -3.36 -12.51 3.46
N ARG A 52 -2.54 -11.95 2.55
CA ARG A 52 -2.96 -10.82 1.70
C ARG A 52 -4.11 -11.24 0.79
N VAL A 53 -5.13 -10.38 0.75
CA VAL A 53 -6.29 -10.51 -0.13
C VAL A 53 -6.21 -9.38 -1.16
N TYR A 54 -6.69 -9.66 -2.37
CA TYR A 54 -6.86 -8.60 -3.36
C TYR A 54 -8.00 -7.67 -2.93
N GLU A 55 -7.68 -6.40 -2.73
CA GLU A 55 -8.66 -5.34 -2.48
C GLU A 55 -8.75 -4.47 -3.74
N ALA A 56 -9.96 -4.31 -4.27
CA ALA A 56 -10.19 -3.45 -5.42
C ALA A 56 -10.22 -1.98 -4.98
N PRO A 57 -9.82 -1.03 -5.85
CA PRO A 57 -9.88 0.41 -5.55
C PRO A 57 -11.25 0.85 -5.05
N SER A 58 -11.28 1.68 -4.01
CA SER A 58 -12.51 2.20 -3.40
C SER A 58 -13.14 3.38 -4.17
N LEU A 59 -12.48 3.87 -5.23
CA LEU A 59 -12.91 5.02 -6.02
C LEU A 59 -14.32 4.83 -6.58
N VAL A 60 -15.26 5.65 -6.12
CA VAL A 60 -16.59 5.82 -6.72
C VAL A 60 -16.64 7.21 -7.36
N LEU A 61 -16.86 7.25 -8.67
CA LEU A 61 -16.94 8.47 -9.49
C LEU A 61 -18.28 9.20 -9.33
#